data_AF-Q1QFF6-F1
#
_entry.id   AF-Q1QFF6-F1
#
_cell.length_a   1.000
_cell.length_b   1.000
_cell.length_c   1.000
_cell.angle_alpha   90.00
_cell.angle_beta   90.00
_cell.angle_gamma   90.00
#
_symmetry.space_group_name_H-M   'P 1'
#
loop_
_entity.id
_entity.type
_entity.pdbx_description
1 polymer ?
#
loop_
_entity_poly.entity_id
_entity_poly.type
_entity_poly.pdbx_seq_one_letter_code
_entity_poly.pdbx_strand_id
1 'polypeptide(L)'
;MAFNEDRLILNLTDSELEDLIKKWVACLKDSYVGFERPTQSADMGRDAVGFLSPQRYDGEWHNYQCKHLKAPLGKADFTIELGKIFHYACRGEFTPPTKYIFVCPNSAVRDVKKVIDRPSLIADFVVEHWDKYCLNGISKTASPLTPEIEAAIRAYAFEHVELWKASELVEQPRMRAVLNEHLDIDPGEAPRVHVDEVPEEVADEEMAYVTQLVAVFAAESGTALADYAAVVVHATYGPQIVNARRRYLERKAFRRHFRDNLPANQIDNVDEDVHETVIDRYHALERARLFERLNEVMSAASTVQITGPLGRHNRVTPSVKQGVCHHFANVGRMPWA
;
A
#
# COMPACT_ATOMS: atom_id res chain seq x y z
N MET A 1 -12.34 11.13 3.25
CA MET A 1 -12.46 11.39 1.80
C MET A 1 -11.86 10.19 1.08
N ALA A 2 -12.51 9.66 0.03
CA ALA A 2 -11.87 8.64 -0.81
C ALA A 2 -10.54 9.20 -1.31
N PHE A 3 -9.47 8.43 -1.15
CA PHE A 3 -8.13 8.84 -1.56
C PHE A 3 -8.14 9.26 -3.03
N ASN A 4 -7.41 10.32 -3.36
CA ASN A 4 -7.24 10.76 -4.74
C ASN A 4 -6.16 9.95 -5.47
N GLU A 5 -5.94 8.70 -5.06
CA GLU A 5 -4.97 7.76 -5.62
C GLU A 5 -5.19 7.60 -7.13
N ASP A 6 -6.45 7.51 -7.56
CA ASP A 6 -6.84 7.48 -8.98
C ASP A 6 -6.27 8.69 -9.74
N ARG A 7 -6.37 9.91 -9.16
CA ARG A 7 -5.81 11.12 -9.80
C ARG A 7 -4.29 11.13 -9.82
N LEU A 8 -3.63 10.55 -8.84
CA LEU A 8 -2.17 10.46 -8.84
C LEU A 8 -1.69 9.53 -9.94
N ILE A 9 -2.36 8.39 -10.12
CA ILE A 9 -2.08 7.47 -11.24
C ILE A 9 -2.32 8.16 -12.58
N LEU A 10 -3.38 8.97 -12.71
CA LEU A 10 -3.70 9.76 -13.91
C LEU A 10 -2.67 10.85 -14.27
N ASN A 11 -1.74 11.16 -13.35
CA ASN A 11 -0.68 12.16 -13.57
C ASN A 11 0.68 11.54 -13.88
N LEU A 12 0.80 10.21 -13.88
CA LEU A 12 2.07 9.52 -14.19
C LEU A 12 2.41 9.69 -15.67
N THR A 13 3.69 9.57 -16.00
CA THR A 13 4.13 9.32 -17.39
C THR A 13 4.01 7.84 -17.73
N ASP A 14 4.08 7.48 -19.02
CA ASP A 14 4.10 6.07 -19.45
C ASP A 14 5.20 5.28 -18.71
N SER A 15 6.42 5.81 -18.68
CA SER A 15 7.55 5.16 -18.01
C SER A 15 7.38 5.05 -16.49
N GLU A 16 6.71 6.00 -15.84
CA GLU A 16 6.43 5.92 -14.40
C GLU A 16 5.34 4.90 -14.10
N LEU A 17 4.31 4.79 -14.96
CA LEU A 17 3.29 3.76 -14.85
C LEU A 17 3.90 2.36 -15.01
N GLU A 18 4.75 2.14 -16.01
CA GLU A 18 5.46 0.88 -16.20
C GLU A 18 6.34 0.51 -15.00
N ASP A 19 7.08 1.49 -14.46
CA ASP A 19 7.91 1.27 -13.28
C ASP A 19 7.08 0.95 -12.04
N LEU A 20 5.94 1.63 -11.85
CA LEU A 20 4.98 1.34 -10.79
C LEU A 20 4.47 -0.10 -10.89
N ILE A 21 4.01 -0.53 -12.07
CA ILE A 21 3.52 -1.89 -12.28
C ILE A 21 4.61 -2.92 -12.03
N LYS A 22 5.83 -2.71 -12.55
CA LYS A 22 6.97 -3.61 -12.30
C LYS A 22 7.24 -3.77 -10.79
N LYS A 23 7.26 -2.68 -10.04
CA LYS A 23 7.50 -2.72 -8.59
C LYS A 23 6.35 -3.40 -7.85
N TRP A 24 5.12 -3.17 -8.28
CA TRP A 24 3.97 -3.90 -7.76
C TRP A 24 4.05 -5.41 -8.00
N VAL A 25 4.41 -5.85 -9.21
CA VAL A 25 4.66 -7.27 -9.50
C VAL A 25 5.75 -7.83 -8.59
N ALA A 26 6.82 -7.07 -8.32
CA ALA A 26 7.90 -7.48 -7.40
C ALA A 26 7.43 -7.71 -5.95
N CYS A 27 6.35 -7.03 -5.53
CA CYS A 27 5.74 -7.22 -4.22
C CYS A 27 4.84 -8.46 -4.15
N LEU A 28 4.50 -9.10 -5.27
CA LEU A 28 3.61 -10.26 -5.35
C LEU A 28 4.38 -11.59 -5.44
N LYS A 29 5.30 -11.82 -4.48
CA LYS A 29 6.18 -13.00 -4.43
C LYS A 29 5.44 -14.34 -4.32
N ASP A 30 4.20 -14.31 -3.83
CA ASP A 30 3.34 -15.49 -3.73
C ASP A 30 2.70 -15.87 -5.08
N SER A 31 2.75 -14.96 -6.06
CA SER A 31 2.14 -15.12 -7.40
C SER A 31 3.16 -15.20 -8.54
N TYR A 32 4.34 -14.58 -8.38
CA TYR A 32 5.37 -14.52 -9.42
C TYR A 32 6.73 -14.96 -8.90
N VAL A 33 7.39 -15.86 -9.65
CA VAL A 33 8.76 -16.31 -9.36
C VAL A 33 9.82 -15.35 -9.91
N GLY A 34 9.42 -14.43 -10.78
CA GLY A 34 10.27 -13.39 -11.34
C GLY A 34 9.45 -12.32 -12.06
N PHE A 35 10.09 -11.22 -12.41
CA PHE A 35 9.47 -10.13 -13.14
C PHE A 35 10.49 -9.44 -14.04
N GLU A 36 10.01 -8.68 -15.02
CA GLU A 36 10.86 -7.90 -15.92
C GLU A 36 10.12 -6.64 -16.37
N ARG A 37 10.89 -5.59 -16.68
CA ARG A 37 10.43 -4.45 -17.48
C ARG A 37 11.37 -4.34 -18.68
N PRO A 38 10.98 -4.89 -19.85
CA PRO A 38 11.76 -4.77 -21.06
C PRO A 38 12.04 -3.31 -21.40
N THR A 39 13.18 -3.03 -22.02
CA THR A 39 13.54 -1.67 -22.44
C THR A 39 13.23 -1.49 -23.93
N GLN A 40 12.97 -0.23 -24.32
CA GLN A 40 12.42 0.24 -25.60
C GLN A 40 12.72 -0.62 -26.84
N SER A 41 13.96 -1.03 -27.09
CA SER A 41 14.32 -1.76 -28.32
C SER A 41 13.97 -3.26 -28.30
N ALA A 42 13.67 -3.82 -27.14
CA ALA A 42 13.42 -5.26 -26.92
C ALA A 42 11.99 -5.56 -26.41
N ASP A 43 11.20 -4.52 -26.18
CA ASP A 43 9.86 -4.57 -25.60
C ASP A 43 8.94 -5.53 -26.39
N MET A 44 8.80 -5.33 -27.70
CA MET A 44 7.98 -6.21 -28.56
C MET A 44 6.51 -6.37 -28.08
N GLY A 45 5.98 -5.41 -27.31
CA GLY A 45 4.62 -5.45 -26.75
C GLY A 45 4.57 -5.96 -25.30
N ARG A 46 5.66 -5.85 -24.56
CA ARG A 46 5.87 -6.22 -23.16
C ARG A 46 6.41 -5.04 -22.37
N ASP A 47 5.54 -4.37 -21.61
CA ASP A 47 5.98 -3.28 -20.74
C ASP A 47 6.31 -3.80 -19.32
N ALA A 48 5.28 -4.25 -18.59
CA ALA A 48 5.28 -4.98 -17.33
C ALA A 48 5.22 -6.52 -17.47
N VAL A 49 6.18 -7.33 -17.01
CA VAL A 49 6.07 -8.80 -17.07
C VAL A 49 6.17 -9.44 -15.70
N GLY A 50 5.26 -10.39 -15.41
CA GLY A 50 5.34 -11.30 -14.27
C GLY A 50 5.46 -12.75 -14.74
N PHE A 51 6.49 -13.47 -14.29
CA PHE A 51 6.72 -14.87 -14.63
C PHE A 51 6.16 -15.79 -13.57
N LEU A 52 5.39 -16.80 -13.99
CA LEU A 52 4.82 -17.81 -13.10
C LEU A 52 5.75 -19.02 -12.94
N SER A 53 6.79 -19.12 -13.78
CA SER A 53 7.72 -20.24 -13.80
C SER A 53 9.15 -19.81 -14.12
N PRO A 54 10.17 -20.60 -13.73
CA PRO A 54 11.58 -20.34 -14.09
C PRO A 54 11.86 -20.37 -15.58
N GLN A 55 10.96 -20.93 -16.40
CA GLN A 55 11.05 -20.98 -17.87
C GLN A 55 10.82 -19.61 -18.52
N ARG A 56 10.38 -18.60 -17.76
CA ARG A 56 10.19 -17.22 -18.23
C ARG A 56 9.28 -17.17 -19.47
N TYR A 57 9.74 -16.57 -20.57
CA TYR A 57 9.00 -16.42 -21.82
C TYR A 57 8.72 -17.74 -22.57
N ASP A 58 9.40 -18.83 -22.19
CA ASP A 58 9.13 -20.17 -22.70
C ASP A 58 8.05 -20.90 -21.88
N GLY A 59 7.68 -20.36 -20.71
CA GLY A 59 6.66 -20.91 -19.81
C GLY A 59 5.46 -19.99 -19.64
N GLU A 60 4.75 -20.10 -18.52
CA GLU A 60 3.60 -19.23 -18.23
C GLU A 60 4.05 -17.85 -17.71
N TRP A 61 3.48 -16.79 -18.29
CA TRP A 61 3.77 -15.41 -17.93
C TRP A 61 2.57 -14.50 -18.18
N HIS A 62 2.51 -13.40 -17.42
CA HIS A 62 1.50 -12.37 -17.57
C HIS A 62 2.13 -11.10 -18.14
N ASN A 63 1.44 -10.50 -19.10
CA ASN A 63 1.80 -9.22 -19.68
C ASN A 63 0.93 -8.10 -19.13
N TYR A 64 1.56 -6.99 -18.73
CA TYR A 64 0.90 -5.76 -18.33
C TYR A 64 1.31 -4.66 -19.30
N GLN A 65 0.48 -4.44 -20.32
CA GLN A 65 0.66 -3.36 -21.29
C GLN A 65 0.14 -2.05 -20.71
N CYS A 66 1.06 -1.20 -20.29
CA CYS A 66 0.84 0.12 -19.76
C CYS A 66 0.64 1.13 -20.90
N LYS A 67 -0.46 1.87 -20.86
CA LYS A 67 -0.72 2.99 -21.76
C LYS A 67 -1.26 4.17 -20.96
N HIS A 68 -0.37 5.08 -20.60
CA HIS A 68 -0.72 6.36 -19.97
C HIS A 68 -1.01 7.41 -21.06
N LEU A 69 -2.01 7.12 -21.88
CA LEU A 69 -2.47 8.02 -22.92
C LEU A 69 -3.23 9.19 -22.30
N LYS A 70 -3.08 10.40 -22.88
CA LYS A 70 -3.92 11.57 -22.54
C LYS A 70 -5.40 11.35 -22.85
N ALA A 71 -5.72 10.31 -23.62
CA ALA A 71 -7.06 9.91 -24.03
C ALA A 71 -7.31 8.43 -23.69
N PRO A 72 -8.57 7.97 -23.62
CA PRO A 72 -8.87 6.56 -23.45
C PRO A 72 -8.24 5.69 -24.56
N LEU A 73 -7.88 4.45 -24.22
CA LEU A 73 -7.34 3.47 -25.16
C LEU A 73 -8.26 3.32 -26.39
N GLY A 74 -7.70 3.66 -27.56
CA GLY A 74 -8.40 3.63 -28.84
C GLY A 74 -8.35 2.27 -29.52
N LYS A 75 -9.12 2.13 -30.60
CA LYS A 75 -9.14 0.89 -31.41
C LYS A 75 -7.79 0.57 -32.04
N ALA A 76 -7.08 1.59 -32.51
CA ALA A 76 -5.78 1.43 -33.14
C ALA A 76 -4.77 0.84 -32.15
N ASP A 77 -4.60 1.49 -31.00
CA ASP A 77 -3.67 1.04 -29.96
C ASP A 77 -4.06 -0.35 -29.42
N PHE A 78 -5.34 -0.57 -29.11
CA PHE A 78 -5.80 -1.89 -28.66
C PHE A 78 -5.44 -3.02 -29.65
N THR A 79 -5.68 -2.78 -30.94
CA THR A 79 -5.40 -3.77 -31.99
C THR A 79 -3.90 -3.97 -32.19
N ILE A 80 -3.13 -2.87 -32.22
CA ILE A 80 -1.68 -2.90 -32.43
C ILE A 80 -0.99 -3.66 -31.30
N GLU A 81 -1.32 -3.37 -30.05
CA GLU A 81 -0.62 -3.97 -28.91
C GLU A 81 -0.92 -5.47 -28.77
N LEU A 82 -2.16 -5.92 -28.97
CA LEU A 82 -2.45 -7.35 -29.11
C LEU A 82 -1.75 -7.96 -30.33
N GLY A 83 -1.75 -7.24 -31.45
CA GLY A 83 -1.11 -7.69 -32.68
C GLY A 83 0.39 -7.94 -32.53
N LYS A 84 1.10 -7.12 -31.75
CA LYS A 84 2.52 -7.33 -31.43
C LYS A 84 2.75 -8.69 -30.77
N ILE A 85 1.93 -9.06 -29.77
CA ILE A 85 2.06 -10.34 -29.08
C ILE A 85 2.00 -11.50 -30.06
N PHE A 86 0.97 -11.54 -30.90
CA PHE A 86 0.81 -12.64 -31.86
C PHE A 86 1.88 -12.62 -32.94
N HIS A 87 2.25 -11.44 -33.43
CA HIS A 87 3.31 -11.29 -34.43
C HIS A 87 4.66 -11.82 -33.92
N TYR A 88 5.08 -11.41 -32.73
CA TYR A 88 6.38 -11.80 -32.18
C TYR A 88 6.36 -13.23 -31.62
N ALA A 89 5.23 -13.71 -31.10
CA ALA A 89 5.08 -15.10 -30.71
C ALA A 89 5.20 -16.06 -31.89
N CYS A 90 4.56 -15.76 -33.03
CA CYS A 90 4.70 -16.58 -34.26
C CYS A 90 6.11 -16.49 -34.87
N ARG A 91 6.92 -15.50 -34.47
CA ARG A 91 8.34 -15.42 -34.83
C ARG A 91 9.26 -16.19 -33.88
N GLY A 92 8.71 -16.79 -32.82
CA GLY A 92 9.46 -17.56 -31.83
C GLY A 92 10.21 -16.71 -30.80
N GLU A 93 9.88 -15.41 -30.67
CA GLU A 93 10.52 -14.54 -29.68
C GLU A 93 10.07 -14.86 -28.24
N PHE A 94 8.86 -15.42 -28.09
CA PHE A 94 8.25 -15.85 -26.83
C PHE A 94 6.97 -16.66 -27.06
N THR A 95 6.49 -17.37 -26.05
CA THR A 95 5.12 -17.94 -26.04
C THR A 95 4.08 -16.85 -25.77
N PRO A 96 2.84 -16.93 -26.29
CA PRO A 96 1.78 -15.99 -25.90
C PRO A 96 1.57 -16.00 -24.37
N PRO A 97 1.36 -14.83 -23.73
CA PRO A 97 1.14 -14.77 -22.29
C PRO A 97 -0.14 -15.49 -21.91
N THR A 98 -0.21 -16.07 -20.71
CA THR A 98 -1.45 -16.70 -20.21
C THR A 98 -2.47 -15.66 -19.74
N LYS A 99 -2.02 -14.43 -19.46
CA LYS A 99 -2.87 -13.27 -19.14
C LYS A 99 -2.30 -12.00 -19.76
N TYR A 100 -3.16 -11.18 -20.35
CA TYR A 100 -2.77 -9.90 -20.95
C TYR A 100 -3.64 -8.77 -20.37
N ILE A 101 -3.03 -7.84 -19.66
CA ILE A 101 -3.73 -6.76 -18.97
C ILE A 101 -3.35 -5.43 -19.63
N PHE A 102 -4.34 -4.73 -20.16
CA PHE A 102 -4.22 -3.32 -20.51
C PHE A 102 -4.33 -2.47 -19.25
N VAL A 103 -3.21 -1.90 -18.80
CA VAL A 103 -3.17 -0.92 -17.71
C VAL A 103 -3.34 0.47 -18.32
N CYS A 104 -4.57 0.96 -18.34
CA CYS A 104 -4.94 2.21 -19.02
C CYS A 104 -5.72 3.11 -18.04
N PRO A 105 -5.05 4.01 -17.30
CA PRO A 105 -5.68 4.85 -16.28
C PRO A 105 -6.92 5.61 -16.75
N ASN A 106 -6.89 6.11 -18.00
CA ASN A 106 -8.00 6.82 -18.66
C ASN A 106 -9.07 5.90 -19.28
N SER A 107 -9.09 4.60 -18.93
CA SER A 107 -9.97 3.58 -19.49
C SER A 107 -9.84 3.45 -21.03
N ALA A 108 -10.86 2.93 -21.69
CA ALA A 108 -10.90 2.67 -23.13
C ALA A 108 -12.16 3.24 -23.79
N VAL A 109 -12.12 3.44 -25.10
CA VAL A 109 -13.29 3.87 -25.89
C VAL A 109 -14.37 2.77 -25.90
N ARG A 110 -15.63 3.17 -26.17
CA ARG A 110 -16.81 2.28 -26.12
C ARG A 110 -16.62 0.96 -26.89
N ASP A 111 -16.07 1.02 -28.10
CA ASP A 111 -15.87 -0.17 -28.94
C ASP A 111 -14.91 -1.17 -28.30
N VAL A 112 -13.81 -0.68 -27.71
CA VAL A 112 -12.83 -1.52 -27.01
C VAL A 112 -13.45 -2.10 -25.74
N LYS A 113 -14.16 -1.28 -24.94
CA LYS A 113 -14.86 -1.78 -23.75
C LYS A 113 -15.86 -2.89 -24.10
N LYS A 114 -16.60 -2.74 -25.19
CA LYS A 114 -17.57 -3.75 -25.65
C LYS A 114 -16.92 -5.11 -25.91
N VAL A 115 -15.72 -5.15 -26.48
CA VAL A 115 -15.01 -6.42 -26.75
C VAL A 115 -14.31 -6.96 -25.51
N ILE A 116 -13.84 -6.10 -24.59
CA ILE A 116 -13.36 -6.54 -23.26
C ILE A 116 -14.49 -7.17 -22.44
N ASP A 117 -15.67 -6.53 -22.40
CA ASP A 117 -16.85 -7.04 -21.69
C ASP A 117 -17.43 -8.31 -22.35
N ARG A 118 -17.01 -8.63 -23.57
CA ARG A 118 -17.44 -9.78 -24.36
C ARG A 118 -16.22 -10.40 -25.06
N PRO A 119 -15.33 -11.09 -24.32
CA PRO A 119 -14.02 -11.53 -24.81
C PRO A 119 -14.11 -12.41 -26.06
N SER A 120 -15.23 -13.12 -26.26
CA SER A 120 -15.51 -13.89 -27.49
C SER A 120 -15.50 -13.06 -28.78
N LEU A 121 -15.56 -11.72 -28.70
CA LEU A 121 -15.52 -10.81 -29.83
C LEU A 121 -14.10 -10.31 -30.16
N ILE A 122 -13.11 -10.51 -29.29
CA ILE A 122 -11.79 -9.89 -29.44
C ILE A 122 -11.05 -10.47 -30.66
N ALA A 123 -11.10 -11.78 -30.87
CA ALA A 123 -10.44 -12.43 -32.02
C ALA A 123 -10.88 -11.81 -33.36
N ASP A 124 -12.19 -11.76 -33.59
CA ASP A 124 -12.76 -11.19 -34.82
C ASP A 124 -12.46 -9.70 -34.93
N PHE A 125 -12.52 -8.96 -33.82
CA PHE A 125 -12.18 -7.54 -33.80
C PHE A 125 -10.73 -7.29 -34.23
N VAL A 126 -9.78 -8.07 -33.72
CA VAL A 126 -8.35 -7.95 -34.06
C VAL A 126 -8.11 -8.31 -35.52
N VAL A 127 -8.68 -9.43 -35.99
CA VAL A 127 -8.56 -9.89 -37.39
C VAL A 127 -9.13 -8.87 -38.36
N GLU A 128 -10.34 -8.37 -38.12
CA GLU A 128 -11.01 -7.37 -38.98
C GLU A 128 -10.20 -6.07 -39.11
N HIS A 129 -9.55 -5.65 -38.02
CA HIS A 129 -8.82 -4.38 -37.97
C HIS A 129 -7.32 -4.53 -38.24
N TRP A 130 -6.82 -5.74 -38.52
CA TRP A 130 -5.39 -6.02 -38.66
C TRP A 130 -4.73 -5.20 -39.77
N ASP A 131 -5.25 -5.25 -40.99
CA ASP A 131 -4.64 -4.55 -42.13
C ASP A 131 -4.60 -3.04 -41.93
N LYS A 132 -5.61 -2.52 -41.23
CA LYS A 132 -5.75 -1.09 -40.96
C LYS A 132 -4.73 -0.60 -39.94
N TYR A 133 -4.46 -1.38 -38.90
CA TYR A 133 -3.68 -0.92 -37.74
C TYR A 133 -2.34 -1.66 -37.57
N CYS A 134 -2.33 -2.98 -37.74
CA CYS A 134 -1.15 -3.83 -37.49
C CYS A 134 -0.20 -3.90 -38.68
N LEU A 135 -0.70 -3.93 -39.92
CA LEU A 135 0.12 -4.16 -41.13
C LEU A 135 1.38 -3.28 -41.17
N ASN A 136 1.25 -1.99 -40.85
CA ASN A 136 2.36 -1.05 -40.79
C ASN A 136 2.61 -0.46 -39.39
N GLY A 137 1.89 -0.96 -38.36
CA GLY A 137 1.93 -0.43 -37.00
C GLY A 137 2.74 -1.25 -36.01
N ILE A 138 3.06 -2.51 -36.32
CA ILE A 138 3.79 -3.41 -35.40
C ILE A 138 5.30 -3.20 -35.48
N SER A 139 5.88 -3.18 -36.69
CA SER A 139 7.33 -3.07 -36.89
C SER A 139 7.67 -2.19 -38.08
N LYS A 140 8.96 -1.93 -38.33
CA LYS A 140 9.44 -1.17 -39.50
C LYS A 140 9.12 -1.87 -40.83
N THR A 141 8.85 -3.16 -40.78
CA THR A 141 8.48 -3.98 -41.94
C THR A 141 7.00 -4.34 -41.88
N ALA A 142 6.39 -4.50 -43.05
CA ALA A 142 4.99 -4.91 -43.13
C ALA A 142 4.76 -6.23 -42.38
N SER A 143 3.74 -6.25 -41.53
CA SER A 143 3.38 -7.36 -40.64
C SER A 143 2.00 -7.88 -41.06
N PRO A 144 1.89 -8.59 -42.21
CA PRO A 144 0.60 -9.04 -42.73
C PRO A 144 -0.04 -10.10 -41.83
N LEU A 145 -1.38 -10.19 -41.87
CA LEU A 145 -2.10 -11.26 -41.19
C LEU A 145 -1.85 -12.58 -41.94
N THR A 146 -0.88 -13.36 -41.49
CA THR A 146 -0.62 -14.69 -42.05
C THR A 146 -1.63 -15.71 -41.50
N PRO A 147 -1.84 -16.85 -42.18
CA PRO A 147 -2.67 -17.93 -41.64
C PRO A 147 -2.20 -18.43 -40.26
N GLU A 148 -0.89 -18.38 -40.01
CA GLU A 148 -0.29 -18.75 -38.72
C GLU A 148 -0.67 -17.75 -37.61
N ILE A 149 -0.54 -16.44 -37.88
CA ILE A 149 -0.94 -15.40 -36.93
C ILE A 149 -2.45 -15.46 -36.67
N GLU A 150 -3.27 -15.62 -37.71
CA GLU A 150 -4.72 -15.75 -37.55
C GLU A 150 -5.09 -16.98 -36.70
N ALA A 151 -4.44 -18.12 -36.94
CA ALA A 151 -4.64 -19.32 -36.13
C ALA A 151 -4.25 -19.09 -34.67
N ALA A 152 -3.12 -18.41 -34.42
CA ALA A 152 -2.68 -18.07 -33.06
C ALA A 152 -3.65 -17.13 -32.35
N ILE A 153 -4.17 -16.10 -33.04
CA ILE A 153 -5.22 -15.21 -32.52
C ILE A 153 -6.45 -16.04 -32.14
N ARG A 154 -6.95 -16.87 -33.06
CA ARG A 154 -8.19 -17.63 -32.83
C ARG A 154 -8.07 -18.70 -31.75
N ALA A 155 -6.85 -19.19 -31.48
CA ALA A 155 -6.59 -20.17 -30.43
C ALA A 155 -6.42 -19.54 -29.03
N TYR A 156 -6.24 -18.23 -28.93
CA TYR A 156 -5.97 -17.55 -27.67
C TYR A 156 -7.21 -17.42 -26.79
N ALA A 157 -7.04 -17.69 -25.48
CA ALA A 157 -8.09 -17.55 -24.46
C ALA A 157 -8.32 -16.07 -24.10
N PHE A 158 -9.13 -15.38 -24.91
CA PHE A 158 -9.37 -13.94 -24.76
C PHE A 158 -10.12 -13.55 -23.47
N GLU A 159 -10.72 -14.50 -22.75
CA GLU A 159 -11.22 -14.28 -21.38
C GLU A 159 -10.12 -13.87 -20.38
N HIS A 160 -8.85 -14.01 -20.74
CA HIS A 160 -7.70 -13.54 -19.97
C HIS A 160 -7.14 -12.19 -20.45
N VAL A 161 -7.85 -11.50 -21.35
CA VAL A 161 -7.57 -10.10 -21.69
C VAL A 161 -8.41 -9.18 -20.79
N GLU A 162 -7.72 -8.37 -19.99
CA GLU A 162 -8.36 -7.44 -19.04
C GLU A 162 -8.00 -5.99 -19.35
N LEU A 163 -8.83 -5.07 -18.84
CA LEU A 163 -8.57 -3.63 -18.84
C LEU A 163 -8.64 -3.13 -17.39
N TRP A 164 -7.56 -2.52 -16.91
CA TRP A 164 -7.50 -1.88 -15.60
C TRP A 164 -7.41 -0.37 -15.78
N LYS A 165 -8.46 0.34 -15.36
CA LYS A 165 -8.45 1.80 -15.17
C LYS A 165 -7.82 2.16 -13.83
N ALA A 166 -7.62 3.46 -13.58
CA ALA A 166 -6.99 3.93 -12.35
C ALA A 166 -7.64 3.32 -11.07
N SER A 167 -8.98 3.32 -11.00
CA SER A 167 -9.71 2.75 -9.85
C SER A 167 -9.52 1.24 -9.68
N GLU A 168 -9.42 0.50 -10.78
CA GLU A 168 -9.19 -0.95 -10.71
C GLU A 168 -7.74 -1.27 -10.34
N LEU A 169 -6.80 -0.39 -10.73
CA LEU A 169 -5.40 -0.52 -10.39
C LEU A 169 -5.15 -0.26 -8.90
N VAL A 170 -5.75 0.78 -8.32
CA VAL A 170 -5.61 1.13 -6.89
C VAL A 170 -6.08 0.01 -5.97
N GLU A 171 -7.14 -0.71 -6.37
CA GLU A 171 -7.69 -1.81 -5.58
C GLU A 171 -6.89 -3.11 -5.68
N GLN A 172 -5.83 -3.15 -6.50
CA GLN A 172 -4.99 -4.34 -6.58
C GLN A 172 -4.29 -4.60 -5.23
N PRO A 173 -4.16 -5.86 -4.81
CA PRO A 173 -3.47 -6.21 -3.57
C PRO A 173 -2.07 -5.59 -3.52
N ARG A 174 -1.73 -4.98 -2.39
CA ARG A 174 -0.43 -4.29 -2.14
C ARG A 174 -0.15 -3.07 -3.04
N MET A 175 -1.02 -2.67 -3.97
CA MET A 175 -0.77 -1.50 -4.81
C MET A 175 -0.63 -0.21 -3.99
N ARG A 176 -1.53 0.00 -3.01
CA ARG A 176 -1.47 1.16 -2.12
C ARG A 176 -0.15 1.28 -1.37
N ALA A 177 0.42 0.16 -0.92
CA ALA A 177 1.73 0.17 -0.26
C ALA A 177 2.83 0.64 -1.22
N VAL A 178 2.83 0.14 -2.45
CA VAL A 178 3.81 0.54 -3.49
C VAL A 178 3.63 2.01 -3.88
N LEU A 179 2.39 2.47 -4.02
CA LEU A 179 2.08 3.87 -4.30
C LEU A 179 2.60 4.79 -3.18
N ASN A 180 2.44 4.41 -1.90
CA ASN A 180 2.96 5.17 -0.76
C ASN A 180 4.50 5.19 -0.69
N GLU A 181 5.20 4.20 -1.25
CA GLU A 181 6.67 4.21 -1.32
C GLU A 181 7.21 5.16 -2.40
N HIS A 182 6.44 5.40 -3.47
CA HIS A 182 6.92 6.14 -4.65
C HIS A 182 6.28 7.51 -4.84
N LEU A 183 5.10 7.71 -4.28
CA LEU A 183 4.35 8.95 -4.36
C LEU A 183 4.07 9.43 -2.94
N ASP A 184 4.08 10.75 -2.76
CA ASP A 184 3.71 11.38 -1.49
C ASP A 184 2.19 11.35 -1.30
N ILE A 185 1.66 10.15 -1.05
CA ILE A 185 0.24 9.93 -0.81
C ILE A 185 -0.05 10.12 0.66
N ASP A 186 -1.14 10.82 0.94
CA ASP A 186 -1.74 10.83 2.26
C ASP A 186 -2.09 9.38 2.67
N PRO A 187 -1.52 8.83 3.76
CA PRO A 187 -1.80 7.46 4.18
C PRO A 187 -3.25 7.23 4.66
N GLY A 188 -3.96 8.31 4.98
CA GLY A 188 -5.34 8.26 5.45
C GLY A 188 -5.49 8.74 6.88
N GLU A 189 -6.74 8.98 7.27
CA GLU A 189 -7.06 9.34 8.63
C GLU A 189 -6.78 8.17 9.58
N ALA A 190 -5.95 8.44 10.59
CA ALA A 190 -5.73 7.52 11.68
C ALA A 190 -7.00 7.29 12.49
N PRO A 191 -7.25 6.06 12.98
CA PRO A 191 -8.34 5.80 13.90
C PRO A 191 -8.16 6.61 15.18
N ARG A 192 -9.30 6.96 15.79
CA ARG A 192 -9.35 7.66 17.08
C ARG A 192 -10.05 6.76 18.08
N VAL A 193 -9.59 6.80 19.33
CA VAL A 193 -10.24 6.10 20.43
C VAL A 193 -10.74 7.15 21.41
N HIS A 194 -12.05 7.13 21.66
CA HIS A 194 -12.74 7.95 22.62
C HIS A 194 -12.70 7.30 24.01
N VAL A 195 -12.98 8.08 25.05
CA VAL A 195 -12.89 7.61 26.45
C VAL A 195 -13.94 6.53 26.73
N ASP A 196 -15.14 6.68 26.17
CA ASP A 196 -16.26 5.75 26.26
C ASP A 196 -16.02 4.44 25.50
N GLU A 197 -15.02 4.37 24.63
CA GLU A 197 -14.60 3.17 23.91
C GLU A 197 -13.53 2.36 24.66
N VAL A 198 -12.98 2.89 25.76
CA VAL A 198 -11.99 2.17 26.58
C VAL A 198 -12.71 1.08 27.38
N PRO A 199 -12.36 -0.21 27.21
CA PRO A 199 -12.98 -1.29 27.98
C PRO A 199 -12.78 -1.10 29.50
N GLU A 200 -13.81 -1.40 30.30
CA GLU A 200 -13.72 -1.29 31.76
C GLU A 200 -12.61 -2.20 32.33
N GLU A 201 -12.53 -3.43 31.83
CA GLU A 201 -11.52 -4.40 32.21
C GLU A 201 -10.16 -4.08 31.57
N VAL A 202 -9.09 -4.23 32.33
CA VAL A 202 -7.70 -4.09 31.86
C VAL A 202 -7.27 -5.40 31.23
N ALA A 203 -6.89 -5.37 29.94
CA ALA A 203 -6.41 -6.57 29.27
C ALA A 203 -5.00 -6.95 29.76
N ASP A 204 -4.65 -8.24 29.68
CA ASP A 204 -3.33 -8.76 30.09
C ASP A 204 -2.16 -8.01 29.42
N GLU A 205 -2.33 -7.65 28.15
CA GLU A 205 -1.35 -6.91 27.36
C GLU A 205 -1.17 -5.45 27.79
N GLU A 206 -2.05 -4.90 28.63
CA GLU A 206 -1.95 -3.55 29.21
C GLU A 206 -1.39 -3.59 30.65
N MET A 207 -1.44 -4.76 31.28
CA MET A 207 -1.32 -4.89 32.73
C MET A 207 -0.02 -4.28 33.27
N ALA A 208 1.11 -4.51 32.60
CA ALA A 208 2.42 -4.09 33.11
C ALA A 208 2.53 -2.57 33.27
N TYR A 209 2.16 -1.76 32.26
CA TYR A 209 2.23 -0.31 32.40
C TYR A 209 1.09 0.24 33.29
N VAL A 210 -0.08 -0.40 33.30
CA VAL A 210 -1.20 0.03 34.16
C VAL A 210 -0.85 -0.15 35.63
N THR A 211 -0.25 -1.27 36.02
CA THR A 211 0.26 -1.49 37.39
C THR A 211 1.29 -0.44 37.77
N GLN A 212 2.21 -0.09 36.87
CA GLN A 212 3.19 0.98 37.13
C GLN A 212 2.49 2.34 37.33
N LEU A 213 1.47 2.68 36.53
CA LEU A 213 0.70 3.91 36.70
C LEU A 213 -0.06 3.95 38.03
N VAL A 214 -0.64 2.83 38.48
CA VAL A 214 -1.25 2.74 39.83
C VAL A 214 -0.22 3.09 40.90
N ALA A 215 1.01 2.56 40.80
CA ALA A 215 2.09 2.90 41.73
C ALA A 215 2.49 4.39 41.68
N VAL A 216 2.56 4.97 40.47
CA VAL A 216 2.82 6.41 40.29
C VAL A 216 1.77 7.27 41.01
N PHE A 217 0.48 6.95 40.82
CA PHE A 217 -0.61 7.73 41.43
C PHE A 217 -0.75 7.47 42.94
N ALA A 218 -0.48 6.25 43.41
CA ALA A 218 -0.42 5.95 44.84
C ALA A 218 0.68 6.78 45.53
N ALA A 219 1.88 6.84 44.93
CA ALA A 219 3.00 7.60 45.46
C ALA A 219 2.72 9.12 45.49
N GLU A 220 2.08 9.68 44.45
CA GLU A 220 1.76 11.11 44.41
C GLU A 220 0.59 11.49 45.33
N SER A 221 -0.44 10.66 45.40
CA SER A 221 -1.62 10.94 46.24
C SER A 221 -1.32 10.83 47.74
N GLY A 222 -0.27 10.10 48.13
CA GLY A 222 -0.02 9.71 49.51
C GLY A 222 -1.08 8.74 50.07
N THR A 223 -1.93 8.19 49.20
CA THR A 223 -2.98 7.21 49.56
C THR A 223 -2.65 5.83 49.01
N ALA A 224 -3.05 4.79 49.75
CA ALA A 224 -2.89 3.41 49.28
C ALA A 224 -3.95 3.08 48.21
N LEU A 225 -3.60 3.27 46.94
CA LEU A 225 -4.40 2.81 45.80
C LEU A 225 -3.98 1.38 45.45
N ALA A 226 -4.86 0.41 45.69
CA ALA A 226 -4.54 -1.01 45.58
C ALA A 226 -4.45 -1.50 44.12
N ASP A 227 -5.31 -0.97 43.24
CA ASP A 227 -5.48 -1.44 41.88
C ASP A 227 -6.02 -0.34 40.96
N TYR A 228 -6.24 -0.70 39.69
CA TYR A 228 -6.82 0.18 38.68
C TYR A 228 -8.19 0.74 39.10
N ALA A 229 -9.08 -0.09 39.66
CA ALA A 229 -10.42 0.32 40.05
C ALA A 229 -10.38 1.41 41.14
N ALA A 230 -9.45 1.29 42.10
CA ALA A 230 -9.22 2.30 43.12
C ALA A 230 -8.76 3.64 42.54
N VAL A 231 -7.92 3.64 41.50
CA VAL A 231 -7.49 4.88 40.83
C VAL A 231 -8.63 5.48 40.02
N VAL A 232 -9.43 4.67 39.32
CA VAL A 232 -10.53 5.15 38.45
C VAL A 232 -11.55 6.00 39.22
N VAL A 233 -11.89 5.61 40.45
CA VAL A 233 -12.83 6.35 41.29
C VAL A 233 -12.20 7.56 42.00
N HIS A 234 -10.87 7.72 41.94
CA HIS A 234 -10.17 8.85 42.55
C HIS A 234 -10.39 10.13 41.73
N ALA A 235 -10.92 11.18 42.37
CA ALA A 235 -11.33 12.43 41.69
C ALA A 235 -10.22 13.05 40.82
N THR A 236 -8.97 13.09 41.30
CA THR A 236 -7.83 13.71 40.59
C THR A 236 -7.19 12.82 39.52
N TYR A 237 -7.06 11.51 39.78
CA TYR A 237 -6.22 10.61 38.97
C TYR A 237 -7.03 9.63 38.11
N GLY A 238 -8.31 9.42 38.42
CA GLY A 238 -9.23 8.61 37.62
C GLY A 238 -9.29 9.05 36.15
N PRO A 239 -9.52 10.36 35.86
CA PRO A 239 -9.48 10.85 34.48
C PRO A 239 -8.12 10.64 33.80
N GLN A 240 -7.02 10.64 34.54
CA GLN A 240 -5.67 10.50 33.99
C GLN A 240 -5.35 9.06 33.63
N ILE A 241 -5.68 8.09 34.49
CA ILE A 241 -5.43 6.67 34.22
C ILE A 241 -6.32 6.14 33.08
N VAL A 242 -7.57 6.60 32.99
CA VAL A 242 -8.45 6.29 31.85
C VAL A 242 -7.90 6.88 30.55
N ASN A 243 -7.42 8.13 30.57
CA ASN A 243 -6.77 8.73 29.41
C ASN A 243 -5.47 8.02 29.00
N ALA A 244 -4.70 7.50 29.96
CA ALA A 244 -3.50 6.72 29.67
C ALA A 244 -3.85 5.43 28.91
N ARG A 245 -4.90 4.71 29.34
CA ARG A 245 -5.43 3.54 28.62
C ARG A 245 -5.94 3.89 27.22
N ARG A 246 -6.74 4.95 27.09
CA ARG A 246 -7.19 5.45 25.78
C ARG A 246 -6.03 5.70 24.83
N ARG A 247 -4.96 6.35 25.29
CA ARG A 247 -3.75 6.65 24.48
C ARG A 247 -3.02 5.38 24.05
N TYR A 248 -2.85 4.42 24.95
CA TYR A 248 -2.25 3.12 24.64
C TYR A 248 -3.05 2.36 23.57
N LEU A 249 -4.37 2.29 23.75
CA LEU A 249 -5.28 1.65 22.80
C LEU A 249 -5.32 2.38 21.44
N GLU A 250 -5.30 3.72 21.44
CA GLU A 250 -5.23 4.51 20.19
C GLU A 250 -3.93 4.22 19.43
N ARG A 251 -2.77 4.12 20.10
CA ARG A 251 -1.50 3.72 19.46
C ARG A 251 -1.58 2.30 18.88
N LYS A 252 -2.22 1.36 19.58
CA LYS A 252 -2.40 -0.01 19.08
C LYS A 252 -3.31 -0.04 17.83
N ALA A 253 -4.43 0.69 17.87
CA ALA A 253 -5.33 0.82 16.74
C ALA A 253 -4.66 1.49 15.54
N PHE A 254 -3.90 2.57 15.78
CA PHE A 254 -3.09 3.27 14.77
C PHE A 254 -2.18 2.31 14.00
N ARG A 255 -1.37 1.53 14.73
CA ARG A 255 -0.44 0.58 14.08
C ARG A 255 -1.16 -0.49 13.30
N ARG A 256 -2.26 -1.04 13.84
CA ARG A 256 -3.06 -2.05 13.14
C ARG A 256 -3.67 -1.49 11.85
N HIS A 257 -4.17 -0.25 11.88
CA HIS A 257 -4.80 0.39 10.73
C HIS A 257 -3.82 0.59 9.57
N PHE A 258 -2.62 1.09 9.84
CA PHE A 258 -1.64 1.36 8.78
C PHE A 258 -0.83 0.14 8.34
N ARG A 259 -0.79 -0.94 9.12
CA ARG A 259 -0.04 -2.17 8.79
C ARG A 259 -0.37 -2.74 7.41
N ASP A 260 -1.63 -2.65 7.01
CA ASP A 260 -2.08 -3.27 5.75
C ASP A 260 -1.79 -2.38 4.53
N ASN A 261 -1.49 -1.09 4.75
CA ASN A 261 -1.35 -0.08 3.69
C ASN A 261 0.04 0.58 3.62
N LEU A 262 0.84 0.51 4.69
CA LEU A 262 2.18 1.11 4.76
C LEU A 262 3.26 0.07 5.07
N PRO A 263 4.48 0.27 4.57
CA PRO A 263 5.65 -0.49 4.99
C PRO A 263 5.88 -0.41 6.51
N ALA A 264 6.28 -1.55 7.12
CA ALA A 264 6.45 -1.65 8.57
C ALA A 264 7.42 -0.61 9.15
N ASN A 265 8.53 -0.34 8.44
CA ASN A 265 9.52 0.65 8.86
C ASN A 265 8.93 2.08 8.96
N GLN A 266 7.98 2.46 8.11
CA GLN A 266 7.33 3.78 8.20
C GLN A 266 6.45 3.89 9.46
N ILE A 267 5.85 2.79 9.90
CA ILE A 267 5.03 2.72 11.11
C ILE A 267 5.94 2.68 12.35
N ASP A 268 7.02 1.90 12.30
CA ASP A 268 8.00 1.77 13.38
C ASP A 268 8.74 3.08 13.66
N ASN A 269 9.00 3.87 12.62
CA ASN A 269 9.62 5.18 12.72
C ASN A 269 8.85 6.14 13.64
N VAL A 270 7.53 6.00 13.78
CA VAL A 270 6.73 6.79 14.73
C VAL A 270 7.16 6.54 16.18
N ASP A 271 7.37 5.26 16.51
CA ASP A 271 7.79 4.86 17.85
C ASP A 271 9.25 5.28 18.11
N GLU A 272 10.10 5.20 17.08
CA GLU A 272 11.51 5.61 17.12
C GLU A 272 11.66 7.13 17.31
N ASP A 273 10.97 7.95 16.51
CA ASP A 273 10.99 9.42 16.65
C ASP A 273 10.57 9.85 18.07
N VAL A 274 9.54 9.21 18.64
CA VAL A 274 9.10 9.48 20.02
C VAL A 274 10.18 9.06 21.01
N HIS A 275 10.74 7.85 20.87
CA HIS A 275 11.80 7.35 21.75
C HIS A 275 13.00 8.30 21.78
N GLU A 276 13.58 8.59 20.62
CA GLU A 276 14.78 9.44 20.49
C GLU A 276 14.55 10.85 21.05
N THR A 277 13.31 11.35 20.99
CA THR A 277 12.99 12.67 21.55
C THR A 277 12.88 12.67 23.08
N VAL A 278 12.42 11.57 23.70
CA VAL A 278 12.09 11.55 25.13
C VAL A 278 13.12 10.82 26.01
N ILE A 279 13.98 9.98 25.43
CA ILE A 279 14.84 9.06 26.19
C ILE A 279 15.85 9.77 27.09
N ASP A 280 16.54 10.80 26.60
CA ASP A 280 17.50 11.56 27.41
C ASP A 280 16.81 12.31 28.56
N ARG A 281 15.61 12.84 28.30
CA ARG A 281 14.78 13.48 29.33
C ARG A 281 14.32 12.47 30.37
N TYR A 282 13.90 11.29 29.94
CA TYR A 282 13.51 10.20 30.83
C TYR A 282 14.66 9.84 31.79
N HIS A 283 15.88 9.68 31.26
CA HIS A 283 17.07 9.39 32.08
C HIS A 283 17.47 10.55 33.00
N ALA A 284 17.37 11.80 32.55
CA ALA A 284 17.64 12.97 33.39
C ALA A 284 16.71 13.05 34.62
N LEU A 285 15.53 12.42 34.55
CA LEU A 285 14.50 12.40 35.60
C LEU A 285 14.54 11.14 36.46
N GLU A 286 15.64 10.36 36.44
CA GLU A 286 15.79 9.13 37.22
C GLU A 286 15.61 9.34 38.74
N ARG A 287 15.98 10.53 39.25
CA ARG A 287 15.83 10.90 40.66
C ARG A 287 14.60 11.76 40.97
N ALA A 288 13.83 12.14 39.96
CA ALA A 288 12.60 12.91 40.13
C ALA A 288 11.48 12.03 40.72
N ARG A 289 10.43 12.67 41.25
CA ARG A 289 9.22 11.93 41.67
C ARG A 289 8.61 11.23 40.46
N LEU A 290 8.03 10.04 40.67
CA LEU A 290 7.47 9.24 39.56
C LEU A 290 6.42 10.02 38.75
N PHE A 291 5.56 10.78 39.42
CA PHE A 291 4.54 11.58 38.75
C PHE A 291 5.12 12.77 37.97
N GLU A 292 6.20 13.38 38.47
CA GLU A 292 6.92 14.43 37.75
C GLU A 292 7.57 13.87 36.49
N ARG A 293 8.24 12.71 36.59
CA ARG A 293 8.80 12.00 35.42
C ARG A 293 7.73 11.69 34.39
N LEU A 294 6.59 11.14 34.82
CA LEU A 294 5.45 10.85 33.94
C LEU A 294 5.00 12.12 33.21
N ASN A 295 4.75 13.22 33.92
CA ASN A 295 4.26 14.45 33.31
C ASN A 295 5.25 15.06 32.31
N GLU A 296 6.54 15.14 32.68
CA GLU A 296 7.57 15.74 31.82
C GLU A 296 7.80 14.93 30.53
N VAL A 297 7.85 13.60 30.64
CA VAL A 297 8.00 12.71 29.48
C VAL A 297 6.76 12.77 28.58
N MET A 298 5.56 12.74 29.16
CA MET A 298 4.32 12.79 28.39
C MET A 298 4.10 14.15 27.73
N SER A 299 4.55 15.23 28.37
CA SER A 299 4.56 16.59 27.80
C SER A 299 5.49 16.65 26.59
N ALA A 300 6.73 16.16 26.72
CA ALA A 300 7.69 16.07 25.61
C ALA A 300 7.16 15.21 24.46
N ALA A 301 6.60 14.03 24.76
CA ALA A 301 6.04 13.12 23.77
C ALA A 301 4.94 13.78 22.92
N SER A 302 4.12 14.65 23.52
CA SER A 302 3.00 15.29 22.83
C SER A 302 3.41 16.22 21.68
N THR A 303 4.64 16.76 21.73
CA THR A 303 5.16 17.76 20.79
C THR A 303 6.18 17.21 19.79
N VAL A 304 6.53 15.92 19.88
CA VAL A 304 7.49 15.25 18.98
C VAL A 304 7.13 15.51 17.52
N GLN A 305 8.12 15.88 16.71
CA GLN A 305 7.98 15.92 15.27
C GLN A 305 8.17 14.51 14.72
N ILE A 306 7.18 14.03 13.97
CA ILE A 306 7.24 12.71 13.36
C ILE A 306 7.75 12.87 11.94
N THR A 307 8.70 12.04 11.56
CA THR A 307 9.28 11.98 10.21
C THR A 307 8.51 10.97 9.34
N GLY A 308 8.81 10.96 8.04
CA GLY A 308 8.12 10.09 7.08
C GLY A 308 6.67 10.51 6.73
N PRO A 309 5.94 9.66 5.97
CA PRO A 309 4.63 10.01 5.42
C PRO A 309 3.57 10.31 6.49
N LEU A 310 3.55 9.54 7.57
CA LEU A 310 2.60 9.72 8.68
C LEU A 310 2.78 11.06 9.40
N GLY A 311 4.02 11.54 9.50
CA GLY A 311 4.34 12.86 10.02
C GLY A 311 3.98 14.00 9.06
N ARG A 312 4.40 13.87 7.79
CA ARG A 312 4.15 14.88 6.75
C ARG A 312 2.67 15.19 6.55
N HIS A 313 1.82 14.17 6.63
CA HIS A 313 0.36 14.30 6.49
C HIS A 313 -0.37 14.51 7.83
N ASN A 314 0.35 14.77 8.92
CA ASN A 314 -0.20 15.00 10.26
C ASN A 314 -1.12 13.88 10.76
N ARG A 315 -0.79 12.62 10.47
CA ARG A 315 -1.60 11.45 10.85
C ARG A 315 -1.32 10.94 12.26
N VAL A 316 -0.24 11.39 12.89
CA VAL A 316 0.12 11.01 14.26
C VAL A 316 -0.35 12.05 15.26
N THR A 317 -1.40 11.73 16.01
CA THR A 317 -1.94 12.60 17.06
C THR A 317 -1.00 12.66 18.28
N PRO A 318 -1.09 13.70 19.14
CA PRO A 318 -0.40 13.70 20.43
C PRO A 318 -0.73 12.48 21.30
N SER A 319 -1.92 11.92 21.13
CA SER A 319 -2.38 10.76 21.89
C SER A 319 -1.69 9.47 21.46
N VAL A 320 -1.45 9.29 20.16
CA VAL A 320 -0.63 8.17 19.64
C VAL A 320 0.79 8.28 20.18
N LYS A 321 1.41 9.47 20.11
CA LYS A 321 2.78 9.72 20.62
C LYS A 321 2.91 9.40 22.10
N GLN A 322 1.95 9.87 22.90
CA GLN A 322 1.87 9.55 24.32
C GLN A 322 1.59 8.07 24.60
N GLY A 323 0.80 7.42 23.75
CA GLY A 323 0.58 5.97 23.77
C GLY A 323 1.86 5.16 23.54
N VAL A 324 2.79 5.67 22.71
CA VAL A 324 4.12 5.05 22.53
C VAL A 324 4.89 5.02 23.84
N CYS A 325 4.87 6.08 24.65
CA CYS A 325 5.54 6.06 25.96
C CYS A 325 4.96 5.00 26.90
N HIS A 326 3.62 4.85 26.93
CA HIS A 326 2.99 3.77 27.68
C HIS A 326 3.35 2.38 27.11
N HIS A 327 3.48 2.25 25.78
CA HIS A 327 3.99 1.03 25.17
C HIS A 327 5.41 0.69 25.63
N PHE A 328 6.32 1.66 25.65
CA PHE A 328 7.69 1.45 26.15
C PHE A 328 7.74 1.10 27.64
N ALA A 329 6.87 1.67 28.46
CA ALA A 329 6.73 1.25 29.86
C ALA A 329 6.22 -0.19 29.97
N ASN A 330 5.27 -0.58 29.12
CA ASN A 330 4.68 -1.91 29.10
C ASN A 330 5.69 -3.00 28.70
N VAL A 331 6.59 -2.69 27.76
CA VAL A 331 7.65 -3.62 27.32
C VAL A 331 8.96 -3.46 28.10
N GLY A 332 8.97 -2.67 29.18
CA GLY A 332 10.12 -2.51 30.08
C GLY A 332 11.28 -1.67 29.55
N ARG A 333 11.09 -0.91 28.47
CA ARG A 333 12.11 0.01 27.92
C ARG A 333 12.19 1.33 28.68
N MET A 334 11.04 1.88 29.08
CA MET A 334 10.94 3.12 29.86
C MET A 334 9.89 2.96 30.97
N PRO A 335 10.13 2.09 31.97
CA PRO A 335 9.16 1.86 33.04
C PRO A 335 8.85 3.14 33.82
N TRP A 336 7.59 3.30 34.25
CA TRP A 336 7.15 4.43 35.07
C TRP A 336 7.47 4.25 36.55
N ALA A 337 7.53 3.01 37.04
CA ALA A 337 7.76 2.64 38.43
C ALA A 337 8.67 1.41 38.51
#